data_AF-A0A8T5M4P5-F1
#
_entry.id   AF-A0A8T5M4P5-F1
#
_cell.length_a   1.000
_cell.length_b   1.000
_cell.length_c   1.000
_cell.angle_alpha   90.00
_cell.angle_beta   90.00
_cell.angle_gamma   90.00
#
_symmetry.space_group_name_H-M   'P 1'
#
loop_
_entity.id
_entity.type
_entity.pdbx_description
1 polymer ?
#
loop_
_entity_poly.entity_id
_entity_poly.type
_entity_poly.pdbx_seq_one_letter_code
_entity_poly.pdbx_strand_id
1 'polypeptide(L)'
;MAHIETGVDKLVNLVQKKQKVSVDEASKELGVSNVIIQEWADFLEEEGMISIEYSLSKVFLCEKKLSKREVEKKTKEYADKKDSFIRKVEVAMRNLDVETKNFEKIKIEFTKLKEGLGGEVEKIHDQLSEIRHFEDLKKNMDQEIQKQKEEYNDVLDETDKKISLEQKKYEDIISQIEKERQGINQEKNKMKEAENEEDILKQKLTALTKVIDVIDKKISEESNIIEKSEKQIDALEKMASKVEDELKKKKTDIVTPLIEMSHAHKEKIIKIQDDILEKIKSRKSDIEILSSEGKEAARKFENFFSKKSRIDKLFNEIESNKADLKTEMEELIKTARAFNVALSATDMKKHIQDLLKKYGDVEKKKVTMRDSMDNLVGLLKNQ
;
A
#
# COMPACT_ATOMS: atom_id res chain seq x y z
N MET A 1 59.64 7.51 15.15
CA MET A 1 59.73 8.69 14.26
C MET A 1 61.10 9.31 14.48
N ALA A 2 61.88 9.54 13.43
CA ALA A 2 63.18 10.20 13.56
C ALA A 2 62.93 11.67 13.96
N HIS A 3 63.34 12.06 15.16
CA HIS A 3 63.29 13.45 15.60
C HIS A 3 64.31 14.24 14.75
N ILE A 4 63.82 15.21 13.99
CA ILE A 4 64.68 16.15 13.27
C ILE A 4 65.18 17.15 14.32
N GLU A 5 66.43 17.04 14.74
CA GLU A 5 67.06 18.00 15.65
C GLU A 5 67.46 19.27 14.88
N THR A 6 66.95 20.42 15.32
CA THR A 6 67.33 21.72 14.76
C THR A 6 68.63 22.25 15.39
N GLY A 7 69.25 23.24 14.78
CA GLY A 7 70.46 23.89 15.34
C GLY A 7 70.22 24.49 16.73
N VAL A 8 69.00 24.98 16.98
CA VAL A 8 68.57 25.53 18.27
C VAL A 8 68.48 24.44 19.34
N ASP A 9 67.96 23.25 18.99
CA ASP A 9 67.89 22.11 19.93
C ASP A 9 69.29 21.66 20.37
N LYS A 10 70.26 21.67 19.45
CA LYS A 10 71.67 21.35 19.76
C LYS A 10 72.29 22.38 20.71
N LEU A 11 71.94 23.66 20.57
CA LEU A 11 72.39 24.71 21.49
C LEU A 11 71.80 24.52 22.90
N VAL A 12 70.50 24.21 23.01
CA VAL A 12 69.86 23.92 24.30
C VAL A 12 70.50 22.70 24.97
N ASN A 13 70.71 21.61 24.23
CA ASN A 13 71.38 20.41 24.75
C ASN A 13 72.82 20.69 25.22
N LEU A 14 73.53 21.57 24.50
CA LEU A 14 74.89 21.97 24.87
C LEU A 14 74.92 22.75 26.18
N VAL A 15 74.02 23.73 26.33
CA VAL A 15 73.88 24.53 27.55
C VAL A 15 73.43 23.67 28.72
N GLN A 16 72.52 22.71 28.52
CA GLN A 16 72.10 21.76 29.57
C GLN A 16 73.26 20.86 30.03
N LYS A 17 74.07 20.35 29.09
CA LYS A 17 75.19 19.44 29.41
C LYS A 17 76.32 20.14 30.15
N LYS A 18 76.63 21.39 29.78
CA LYS A 18 77.77 22.15 30.33
C LYS A 18 77.37 23.15 31.42
N GLN A 19 76.07 23.40 31.63
CA GLN A 19 75.45 24.35 32.56
C GLN A 19 75.78 25.82 32.33
N LYS A 20 76.98 26.14 31.83
CA LYS A 20 77.47 27.46 31.48
C LYS A 20 78.42 27.33 30.28
N VAL A 21 78.09 27.98 29.17
CA VAL A 21 78.89 27.94 27.93
C VAL A 21 79.02 29.35 27.38
N SER A 22 80.23 29.78 27.00
CA SER A 22 80.37 31.08 26.32
C SER A 22 79.87 31.02 24.88
N VAL A 23 79.39 32.15 24.34
CA VAL A 23 78.93 32.23 22.93
C VAL A 23 80.02 31.76 21.95
N ASP A 24 81.29 32.09 22.24
CA ASP A 24 82.45 31.66 21.45
C ASP A 24 82.67 30.14 21.49
N GLU A 25 82.46 29.50 22.64
CA GLU A 25 82.60 28.06 22.80
C GLU A 25 81.44 27.32 22.12
N ALA A 26 80.22 27.82 22.27
CA ALA A 26 79.03 27.26 21.62
C ALA A 26 79.14 27.35 20.09
N SER A 27 79.63 28.48 19.57
CA SER A 27 79.92 28.71 18.15
C SER A 27 80.93 27.70 17.59
N LYS A 28 82.04 27.47 18.29
CA LYS A 28 83.05 26.48 17.90
C LYS A 28 82.53 25.04 17.92
N GLU A 29 81.70 24.70 18.89
CA GLU A 29 81.21 23.34 19.09
C GLU A 29 80.05 22.99 18.15
N LEU A 30 79.23 23.98 17.80
CA LEU A 30 78.11 23.81 16.86
C LEU A 30 78.50 24.10 15.40
N GLY A 31 79.66 24.72 15.16
CA GLY A 31 80.13 25.09 13.82
C GLY A 31 79.32 26.21 13.19
N VAL A 32 78.75 27.10 14.00
CA VAL A 32 77.82 28.17 13.60
C VAL A 32 78.40 29.51 14.05
N SER A 33 78.20 30.60 13.29
CA SER A 33 78.78 31.90 13.62
C SER A 33 78.27 32.46 14.96
N ASN A 34 79.12 33.22 15.66
CA ASN A 34 78.77 33.86 16.94
C ASN A 34 77.48 34.68 16.85
N VAL A 35 77.24 35.36 15.72
CA VAL A 35 76.05 36.18 15.50
C VAL A 35 74.78 35.33 15.53
N ILE A 36 74.79 34.17 14.86
CA ILE A 36 73.64 33.27 14.82
C ILE A 36 73.41 32.62 16.19
N ILE A 37 74.48 32.23 16.90
CA ILE A 37 74.35 31.71 18.28
C ILE A 37 73.76 32.76 19.22
N GLN A 38 74.11 34.04 19.02
CA GLN A 38 73.59 35.13 19.82
C GLN A 38 72.10 35.39 19.50
N GLU A 39 71.70 35.39 18.23
CA GLU A 39 70.28 35.47 17.85
C GLU A 39 69.46 34.30 18.42
N TRP A 40 70.01 33.08 18.39
CA TRP A 40 69.37 31.92 19.01
C TRP A 40 69.31 32.05 20.52
N ALA A 41 70.36 32.59 21.15
CA ALA A 41 70.40 32.79 22.58
C ALA A 41 69.38 33.83 23.05
N ASP A 42 69.28 34.95 22.33
CA ASP A 42 68.30 36.02 22.60
C ASP A 42 66.87 35.46 22.48
N PHE A 43 66.60 34.69 21.42
CA PHE A 43 65.31 34.00 21.25
C PHE A 43 65.01 33.00 22.38
N LEU A 44 66.01 32.20 22.79
CA LEU A 44 65.86 31.23 23.87
C LEU A 44 65.74 31.89 25.26
N GLU A 45 66.29 33.09 25.44
CA GLU A 45 66.12 33.89 26.65
C GLU A 45 64.71 34.50 26.73
N GLU A 46 64.15 34.98 25.60
CA GLU A 46 62.77 35.44 25.51
C GLU A 46 61.76 34.32 25.84
N GLU A 47 61.98 33.12 25.31
CA GLU A 47 61.19 31.92 25.65
C GLU A 47 61.48 31.38 27.07
N GLY A 48 62.51 31.92 27.73
CA GLY A 48 62.87 31.60 29.12
C GLY A 48 63.51 30.23 29.31
N MET A 49 64.13 29.66 28.28
CA MET A 49 64.83 28.38 28.33
C MET A 49 66.28 28.51 28.83
N ILE A 50 66.94 29.63 28.50
CA ILE A 50 68.29 29.94 28.98
C ILE A 50 68.34 31.35 29.57
N SER A 51 69.43 31.69 30.24
CA SER A 51 69.71 33.04 30.75
C SER A 51 71.05 33.49 30.19
N ILE A 52 71.13 34.73 29.73
CA ILE A 52 72.36 35.32 29.23
C ILE A 52 73.03 36.11 30.36
N GLU A 53 74.18 35.61 30.82
CA GLU A 53 75.03 36.30 31.78
C GLU A 53 76.15 37.06 31.06
N TYR A 54 76.13 38.38 31.19
CA TYR A 54 77.21 39.24 30.72
C TYR A 54 78.32 39.33 31.78
N SER A 55 79.48 38.77 31.48
CA SER A 55 80.71 39.04 32.23
C SER A 55 81.54 40.08 31.49
N LEU A 56 82.40 40.82 32.19
CA LEU A 56 83.20 41.98 31.72
C LEU A 56 83.76 41.91 30.28
N SER A 57 84.00 40.72 29.71
CA SER A 57 84.49 40.58 28.32
C SER A 57 83.86 39.42 27.54
N LYS A 58 82.92 38.66 28.14
CA LYS A 58 82.34 37.45 27.54
C LYS A 58 80.87 37.28 27.90
N VAL A 59 80.08 36.88 26.92
CA VAL A 59 78.67 36.50 27.07
C VAL A 59 78.59 35.00 27.35
N PHE A 60 77.94 34.63 28.45
CA PHE A 60 77.73 33.24 28.86
C PHE A 60 76.25 32.87 28.77
N LEU A 61 75.99 31.71 28.19
CA LEU A 61 74.69 31.06 28.14
C LEU A 61 74.60 30.11 29.33
N CYS A 62 73.72 30.43 30.27
CA CYS A 62 73.48 29.65 31.46
C CYS A 62 72.12 28.94 31.37
N GLU A 63 72.04 27.71 31.87
CA GLU A 63 70.75 27.03 32.00
C GLU A 63 69.86 27.79 33.00
N LYS A 64 68.72 28.30 32.54
CA LYS A 64 67.75 28.96 33.42
C LYS A 64 66.98 27.90 34.18
N LYS A 65 67.51 27.50 35.34
CA LYS A 65 66.72 26.74 36.32
C LYS A 65 65.65 27.67 36.87
N LEU A 66 64.41 27.52 36.40
CA LEU A 66 63.24 28.20 36.97
C LEU A 66 63.36 28.17 38.49
N SER A 67 63.30 29.33 39.14
CA SER A 67 63.43 29.34 40.60
C SER A 67 62.25 28.56 41.19
N LYS A 68 62.45 27.91 42.35
CA LYS A 68 61.36 27.18 43.04
C LYS A 68 60.07 28.02 43.17
N ARG A 69 60.20 29.35 43.33
CA ARG A 69 59.08 30.29 43.41
C ARG A 69 58.32 30.47 42.08
N GLU A 70 59.01 30.44 40.95
CA GLU A 70 58.37 30.56 39.62
C GLU A 70 57.68 29.27 39.21
N VAL A 71 58.28 28.12 39.55
CA VAL A 71 57.63 26.81 39.39
C VAL A 71 56.39 26.74 40.29
N GLU A 72 56.48 27.13 41.55
CA GLU A 72 55.32 27.18 42.46
C GLU A 72 54.21 28.10 41.94
N LYS A 73 54.56 29.29 41.41
CA LYS A 73 53.58 30.23 40.85
C LYS A 73 52.89 29.65 39.60
N LYS A 74 53.65 29.10 38.65
CA LYS A 74 53.08 28.48 37.44
C LYS A 74 52.23 27.25 37.79
N THR A 75 52.70 26.41 38.71
CA THR A 75 51.95 25.24 39.20
C THR A 75 50.63 25.65 39.86
N LYS A 76 50.63 26.75 40.63
CA LYS A 76 49.40 27.31 41.21
C LYS A 76 48.45 27.85 40.14
N GLU A 77 48.96 28.61 39.17
CA GLU A 77 48.15 29.12 38.04
C GLU A 77 47.53 27.97 37.21
N TYR A 78 48.25 26.88 37.00
CA TYR A 78 47.72 25.72 36.30
C TYR A 78 46.75 24.89 37.15
N ALA A 79 46.95 24.81 38.47
CA ALA A 79 46.00 24.23 39.39
C ALA A 79 44.67 25.01 39.37
N ASP A 80 44.73 26.35 39.41
CA ASP A 80 43.55 27.21 39.32
C ASP A 80 42.82 27.05 37.97
N LYS A 81 43.56 26.91 36.86
CA LYS A 81 43.00 26.61 35.53
C LYS A 81 42.35 25.23 35.46
N LYS A 82 42.96 24.21 36.09
CA LYS A 82 42.41 22.86 36.20
C LYS A 82 41.11 22.88 37.01
N ASP A 83 41.07 23.57 38.14
CA ASP A 83 39.87 23.66 38.97
C ASP A 83 38.75 24.42 38.26
N SER A 84 39.09 25.51 37.56
CA SER A 84 38.14 26.22 36.68
C SER A 84 37.60 25.31 35.58
N PHE A 85 38.45 24.49 34.96
CA PHE A 85 38.04 23.51 33.95
C PHE A 85 37.10 22.46 34.54
N ILE A 86 37.45 21.83 35.67
CA ILE A 86 36.61 20.83 36.34
C ILE A 86 35.23 21.43 36.66
N ARG A 87 35.19 22.64 37.22
CA ARG A 87 33.92 23.34 37.50
C ARG A 87 33.09 23.57 36.24
N LYS A 88 33.72 23.96 35.12
CA LYS A 88 33.00 24.14 33.84
C LYS A 88 32.38 22.83 33.35
N VAL A 89 33.14 21.72 33.41
CA VAL A 89 32.63 20.40 33.02
C VAL A 89 31.51 19.94 33.96
N GLU A 90 31.64 20.15 35.27
CA GLU A 90 30.61 19.81 36.26
C GLU A 90 29.31 20.62 36.06
N VAL A 91 29.42 21.92 35.74
CA VAL A 91 28.26 22.74 35.39
C VAL A 91 27.61 22.26 34.08
N ALA A 92 28.41 21.91 33.07
CA ALA A 92 27.91 21.35 31.82
C ALA A 92 27.16 20.01 32.05
N MET A 93 27.68 19.13 32.91
CA MET A 93 27.01 17.88 33.29
C MET A 93 25.68 18.13 34.00
N ARG A 94 25.61 19.09 34.93
CA ARG A 94 24.34 19.43 35.60
C ARG A 94 23.29 19.95 34.63
N ASN A 95 23.71 20.77 33.66
CA ASN A 95 22.81 21.27 32.63
C ASN A 95 22.31 20.13 31.73
N LEU A 96 23.18 19.17 31.38
CA LEU A 96 22.82 17.97 30.65
C LEU A 96 21.78 17.12 31.41
N ASP A 97 21.90 17.01 32.74
CA ASP A 97 20.91 16.32 33.59
C ASP A 97 19.54 17.05 33.61
N VAL A 98 19.52 18.38 33.55
CA VAL A 98 18.28 19.16 33.48
C VAL A 98 17.62 19.00 32.11
N GLU A 99 18.37 19.12 31.02
CA GLU A 99 17.89 18.87 29.65
C GLU A 99 17.37 17.43 29.51
N THR A 100 18.06 16.46 30.12
CA THR A 100 17.64 15.06 30.20
C THR A 100 16.27 14.90 30.86
N LYS A 101 16.03 15.54 32.01
CA LYS A 101 14.74 15.43 32.71
C LYS A 101 13.58 15.97 31.88
N ASN A 102 13.83 17.04 31.11
CA ASN A 102 12.82 17.58 30.19
C ASN A 102 12.55 16.61 29.03
N PHE A 103 13.59 16.00 28.48
CA PHE A 103 13.46 14.96 27.47
C PHE A 103 12.69 13.72 27.97
N GLU A 104 12.96 13.28 29.20
CA GLU A 104 12.24 12.15 29.84
C GLU A 104 10.73 12.43 29.94
N LYS A 105 10.34 13.67 30.27
CA LYS A 105 8.92 14.08 30.30
C LYS A 105 8.29 14.01 28.91
N ILE A 106 8.98 14.52 27.89
CA ILE A 106 8.52 14.46 26.50
C ILE A 106 8.37 13.01 26.04
N LYS A 107 9.29 12.13 26.42
CA LYS A 107 9.22 10.69 26.15
C LYS A 107 7.99 10.05 26.79
N ILE A 108 7.69 10.37 28.05
CA ILE A 108 6.50 9.87 28.76
C ILE A 108 5.22 10.36 28.07
N GLU A 109 5.14 11.65 27.74
CA GLU A 109 3.98 12.21 27.03
C GLU A 109 3.77 11.57 25.66
N PHE A 110 4.85 11.39 24.89
CA PHE A 110 4.80 10.70 23.60
C PHE A 110 4.39 9.23 23.73
N THR A 111 4.86 8.53 24.77
CA THR A 111 4.49 7.12 25.00
C THR A 111 3.01 7.00 25.34
N LYS A 112 2.48 7.89 26.19
CA LYS A 112 1.04 7.95 26.48
C LYS A 112 0.21 8.25 25.25
N LEU A 113 0.66 9.19 24.40
CA LEU A 113 0.01 9.49 23.13
C LEU A 113 0.03 8.26 22.20
N LYS A 114 1.15 7.53 22.15
CA LYS A 114 1.31 6.30 21.37
C LYS A 114 0.39 5.18 21.86
N GLU A 115 0.21 5.03 23.17
CA GLU A 115 -0.71 4.05 23.75
C GLU A 115 -2.18 4.41 23.46
N GLY A 116 -2.56 5.68 23.66
CA GLY A 116 -3.91 6.17 23.34
C GLY A 116 -4.26 6.01 21.87
N LEU A 117 -3.33 6.36 20.98
CA LEU A 117 -3.51 6.18 19.54
C LEU A 117 -3.41 4.73 19.11
N GLY A 118 -2.60 3.89 19.79
CA GLY A 118 -2.45 2.47 19.46
C GLY A 118 -3.79 1.73 19.47
N GLY A 119 -4.64 1.98 20.46
CA GLY A 119 -5.96 1.36 20.55
C GLY A 119 -6.95 1.84 19.47
N GLU A 120 -6.84 3.09 19.02
CA GLU A 120 -7.65 3.61 17.91
C GLU A 120 -7.13 3.11 16.55
N VAL A 121 -5.82 3.02 16.41
CA VAL A 121 -5.11 2.51 15.23
C VAL A 121 -5.43 1.03 15.00
N GLU A 122 -5.44 0.22 16.07
CA GLU A 122 -5.75 -1.21 16.00
C GLU A 122 -7.21 -1.43 15.57
N LYS A 123 -8.16 -0.69 16.16
CA LYS A 123 -9.56 -0.70 15.72
C LYS A 123 -9.74 -0.30 14.25
N ILE A 124 -9.02 0.73 13.81
CA ILE A 124 -9.09 1.18 12.42
C ILE A 124 -8.41 0.17 11.48
N HIS A 125 -7.35 -0.50 11.92
CA HIS A 125 -6.72 -1.59 11.18
C HIS A 125 -7.67 -2.78 11.00
N ASP A 126 -8.36 -3.17 12.07
CA ASP A 126 -9.37 -4.23 12.04
C ASP A 126 -10.49 -3.87 11.06
N GLN A 127 -11.01 -2.63 11.14
CA GLN A 127 -12.02 -2.12 10.21
C GLN A 127 -11.52 -2.09 8.76
N LEU A 128 -10.25 -1.71 8.52
CA LEU A 128 -9.65 -1.75 7.18
C LEU A 128 -9.46 -3.17 6.65
N SER A 129 -9.13 -4.11 7.53
CA SER A 129 -9.02 -5.54 7.20
C SER A 129 -10.37 -6.12 6.80
N GLU A 130 -11.43 -5.78 7.56
CA GLU A 130 -12.80 -6.14 7.22
C GLU A 130 -13.23 -5.55 5.87
N ILE A 131 -12.93 -4.27 5.61
CA ILE A 131 -13.22 -3.63 4.33
C ILE A 131 -12.50 -4.32 3.18
N ARG A 132 -11.22 -4.68 3.34
CA ARG A 132 -10.48 -5.46 2.33
C ARG A 132 -11.14 -6.82 2.07
N HIS A 133 -11.58 -7.50 3.12
CA HIS A 133 -12.27 -8.77 2.96
C HIS A 133 -13.58 -8.62 2.17
N PHE A 134 -14.35 -7.56 2.43
CA PHE A 134 -15.54 -7.24 1.65
C PHE A 134 -15.23 -6.87 0.19
N GLU A 135 -14.10 -6.20 -0.06
CA GLU A 135 -13.66 -5.85 -1.41
C GLU A 135 -13.29 -7.10 -2.23
N ASP A 136 -12.60 -8.06 -1.62
CA ASP A 136 -12.28 -9.35 -2.24
C ASP A 136 -13.54 -10.21 -2.48
N LEU A 137 -14.46 -10.26 -1.51
CA LEU A 137 -15.76 -10.93 -1.66
C LEU A 137 -16.56 -10.34 -2.82
N LYS A 138 -16.61 -9.01 -2.92
CA LYS A 138 -17.28 -8.32 -4.03
C LYS A 138 -16.64 -8.68 -5.37
N LYS A 139 -15.31 -8.69 -5.45
CA LYS A 139 -14.60 -9.05 -6.68
C LYS A 139 -14.91 -10.49 -7.13
N ASN A 140 -14.97 -11.43 -6.18
CA ASN A 140 -15.34 -12.82 -6.48
C ASN A 140 -16.81 -12.93 -6.91
N MET A 141 -17.73 -12.23 -6.25
CA MET A 141 -19.13 -12.18 -6.64
C MET A 141 -19.31 -11.57 -8.03
N ASP A 142 -18.60 -10.49 -8.36
CA ASP A 142 -18.66 -9.86 -9.68
C ASP A 142 -18.19 -10.82 -10.79
N GLN A 143 -17.14 -11.62 -10.53
CA GLN A 143 -16.68 -12.66 -11.45
C GLN A 143 -17.71 -13.80 -11.61
N GLU A 144 -18.33 -14.24 -10.51
CA GLU A 144 -19.33 -15.29 -10.54
C GLU A 144 -20.63 -14.84 -11.23
N ILE A 145 -21.06 -13.60 -11.02
CA ILE A 145 -22.17 -12.98 -11.75
C ILE A 145 -21.86 -12.90 -13.25
N GLN A 146 -20.63 -12.54 -13.61
CA GLN A 146 -20.22 -12.49 -15.01
C GLN A 146 -20.26 -13.89 -15.66
N LYS A 147 -19.73 -14.91 -14.97
CA LYS A 147 -19.80 -16.30 -15.42
C LYS A 147 -21.23 -16.80 -15.58
N GLN A 148 -22.10 -16.52 -14.61
CA GLN A 148 -23.51 -16.88 -14.68
C GLN A 148 -24.21 -16.19 -15.85
N LYS A 149 -23.89 -14.92 -16.15
CA LYS A 149 -24.45 -14.23 -17.33
C LYS A 149 -24.03 -14.90 -18.64
N GLU A 150 -22.78 -15.31 -18.74
CA GLU A 150 -22.26 -16.02 -19.91
C GLU A 150 -22.98 -17.37 -20.08
N GLU A 151 -23.06 -18.17 -19.01
CA GLU A 151 -23.81 -19.45 -19.02
C GLU A 151 -25.29 -19.26 -19.37
N TYR A 152 -25.93 -18.21 -18.86
CA TYR A 152 -27.34 -17.93 -19.17
C TYR A 152 -27.55 -17.51 -20.62
N ASN A 153 -26.61 -16.74 -21.20
CA ASN A 153 -26.65 -16.37 -22.60
C ASN A 153 -26.49 -17.60 -23.51
N ASP A 154 -25.60 -18.54 -23.15
CA ASP A 154 -25.44 -19.79 -23.90
C ASP A 154 -26.74 -20.62 -23.92
N VAL A 155 -27.42 -20.70 -22.77
CA VAL A 155 -28.73 -21.38 -22.65
C VAL A 155 -29.82 -20.68 -23.47
N LEU A 156 -29.82 -19.34 -23.50
CA LEU A 156 -30.75 -18.56 -24.34
C LEU A 156 -30.51 -18.85 -25.82
N ASP A 157 -29.25 -18.81 -26.27
CA ASP A 157 -28.89 -19.10 -27.66
C ASP A 157 -29.27 -20.52 -28.08
N GLU A 158 -29.08 -21.52 -27.22
CA GLU A 158 -29.55 -22.89 -27.48
C GLU A 158 -31.07 -22.99 -27.58
N THR A 159 -31.77 -22.26 -26.71
CA THR A 159 -33.23 -22.25 -26.68
C THR A 159 -33.79 -21.57 -27.92
N ASP A 160 -33.22 -20.44 -28.35
CA ASP A 160 -33.61 -19.74 -29.57
C ASP A 160 -33.37 -20.59 -30.82
N LYS A 161 -32.27 -21.36 -30.87
CA LYS A 161 -32.03 -22.34 -31.94
C LYS A 161 -33.13 -23.42 -31.97
N LYS A 162 -33.52 -23.96 -30.82
CA LYS A 162 -34.60 -24.96 -30.72
C LYS A 162 -35.94 -24.38 -31.14
N ILE A 163 -36.27 -23.16 -30.71
CA ILE A 163 -37.49 -22.46 -31.10
C ILE A 163 -37.51 -22.23 -32.61
N SER A 164 -36.41 -21.77 -33.19
CA SER A 164 -36.30 -21.53 -34.64
C SER A 164 -36.48 -22.82 -35.46
N LEU A 165 -35.92 -23.94 -34.99
CA LEU A 165 -36.12 -25.24 -35.62
C LEU A 165 -37.59 -25.68 -35.57
N GLU A 166 -38.25 -25.50 -34.42
CA GLU A 166 -39.64 -25.90 -34.25
C GLU A 166 -40.60 -24.99 -35.04
N GLN A 167 -40.30 -23.70 -35.14
CA GLN A 167 -41.00 -22.76 -36.01
C GLN A 167 -40.93 -23.20 -37.49
N LYS A 168 -39.74 -23.59 -37.98
CA LYS A 168 -39.59 -24.11 -39.35
C LYS A 168 -40.44 -25.36 -39.59
N LYS A 169 -40.43 -26.33 -38.65
CA LYS A 169 -41.27 -27.52 -38.76
C LYS A 169 -42.76 -27.16 -38.81
N TYR A 170 -43.18 -26.19 -38.00
CA TYR A 170 -44.56 -25.72 -38.00
C TYR A 170 -44.95 -25.06 -39.33
N GLU A 171 -44.09 -24.22 -39.90
CA GLU A 171 -44.28 -23.64 -41.23
C GLU A 171 -44.36 -24.71 -42.32
N ASP A 172 -43.50 -25.73 -42.27
CA ASP A 172 -43.53 -26.86 -43.20
C ASP A 172 -44.86 -27.62 -43.12
N ILE A 173 -45.37 -27.87 -41.91
CA ILE A 173 -46.67 -28.53 -41.70
C ILE A 173 -47.81 -27.67 -42.26
N ILE A 174 -47.79 -26.35 -42.02
CA ILE A 174 -48.79 -25.44 -42.61
C ILE A 174 -48.75 -25.53 -44.14
N SER A 175 -47.56 -25.49 -44.74
CA SER A 175 -47.42 -25.61 -46.20
C SER A 175 -47.97 -26.93 -46.74
N GLN A 176 -47.75 -28.04 -46.03
CA GLN A 176 -48.33 -29.34 -46.39
C GLN A 176 -49.86 -29.34 -46.30
N ILE A 177 -50.42 -28.80 -45.21
CA ILE A 177 -51.88 -28.66 -45.04
C ILE A 177 -52.48 -27.82 -46.16
N GLU A 178 -51.84 -26.73 -46.56
CA GLU A 178 -52.30 -25.88 -47.67
C GLU A 178 -52.31 -26.64 -49.00
N LYS A 179 -51.25 -27.39 -49.31
CA LYS A 179 -51.18 -28.24 -50.51
C LYS A 179 -52.29 -29.29 -50.51
N GLU A 180 -52.51 -29.95 -49.38
CA GLU A 180 -53.52 -30.99 -49.26
C GLU A 180 -54.95 -30.42 -49.36
N ARG A 181 -55.20 -29.24 -48.78
CA ARG A 181 -56.45 -28.50 -48.99
C ARG A 181 -56.68 -28.17 -50.46
N GLN A 182 -55.65 -27.75 -51.19
CA GLN A 182 -55.76 -27.52 -52.63
C GLN A 182 -56.08 -28.82 -53.38
N GLY A 183 -55.43 -29.93 -53.04
CA GLY A 183 -55.70 -31.26 -53.59
C GLY A 183 -57.15 -31.70 -53.36
N ILE A 184 -57.64 -31.62 -52.12
CA ILE A 184 -59.03 -31.92 -51.77
C ILE A 184 -60.01 -31.03 -52.55
N ASN A 185 -59.70 -29.74 -52.73
CA ASN A 185 -60.57 -28.85 -53.48
C ASN A 185 -60.62 -29.22 -54.98
N GLN A 186 -59.49 -29.65 -55.56
CA GLN A 186 -59.46 -30.18 -56.93
C GLN A 186 -60.26 -31.47 -57.06
N GLU A 187 -60.11 -32.41 -56.12
CA GLU A 187 -60.90 -33.64 -56.10
C GLU A 187 -62.39 -33.37 -55.90
N LYS A 188 -62.75 -32.42 -55.04
CA LYS A 188 -64.15 -32.00 -54.84
C LYS A 188 -64.75 -31.39 -56.10
N ASN A 189 -63.97 -30.67 -56.89
CA ASN A 189 -64.42 -30.15 -58.19
C ASN A 189 -64.60 -31.30 -59.20
N LYS A 190 -63.67 -32.25 -59.28
CA LYS A 190 -63.82 -33.45 -60.11
C LYS A 190 -65.03 -34.29 -59.68
N MET A 191 -65.30 -34.39 -58.39
CA MET A 191 -66.46 -35.08 -57.85
C MET A 191 -67.75 -34.38 -58.26
N LYS A 192 -67.82 -33.04 -58.21
CA LYS A 192 -68.97 -32.28 -58.73
C LYS A 192 -69.15 -32.45 -60.24
N GLU A 193 -68.06 -32.51 -61.00
CA GLU A 193 -68.12 -32.82 -62.44
C GLU A 193 -68.68 -34.23 -62.67
N ALA A 194 -68.22 -35.22 -61.90
CA ALA A 194 -68.73 -36.58 -61.95
C ALA A 194 -70.20 -36.69 -61.49
N GLU A 195 -70.62 -35.95 -60.45
CA GLU A 195 -72.02 -35.86 -60.03
C GLU A 195 -72.90 -35.24 -61.12
N ASN A 196 -72.42 -34.20 -61.81
CA ASN A 196 -73.13 -33.63 -62.95
C ASN A 196 -73.21 -34.62 -64.12
N GLU A 197 -72.13 -35.37 -64.39
CA GLU A 197 -72.15 -36.44 -65.38
C GLU A 197 -73.10 -37.57 -64.97
N GLU A 198 -73.14 -37.93 -63.68
CA GLU A 198 -74.08 -38.90 -63.11
C GLU A 198 -75.52 -38.40 -63.25
N ASP A 199 -75.81 -37.14 -62.98
CA ASP A 199 -77.13 -36.54 -63.15
C ASP A 199 -77.54 -36.48 -64.62
N ILE A 200 -76.61 -36.15 -65.52
CA ILE A 200 -76.83 -36.25 -66.98
C ILE A 200 -77.11 -37.70 -67.37
N LEU A 201 -76.37 -38.66 -66.79
CA LEU A 201 -76.60 -40.09 -67.02
C LEU A 201 -77.93 -40.55 -66.43
N LYS A 202 -78.36 -40.04 -65.27
CA LYS A 202 -79.69 -40.28 -64.67
C LYS A 202 -80.80 -39.66 -65.50
N GLN A 203 -80.58 -38.49 -66.09
CA GLN A 203 -81.51 -37.86 -67.04
C GLN A 203 -81.60 -38.66 -68.34
N LYS A 204 -80.46 -39.12 -68.86
CA LYS A 204 -80.42 -40.05 -70.00
C LYS A 204 -81.04 -41.39 -69.67
N LEU A 205 -80.82 -41.91 -68.46
CA LEU A 205 -81.43 -43.13 -67.94
C LEU A 205 -82.91 -42.92 -67.81
N THR A 206 -83.44 -41.84 -67.23
CA THR A 206 -84.88 -41.57 -67.17
C THR A 206 -85.50 -41.32 -68.54
N ALA A 207 -84.77 -40.73 -69.49
CA ALA A 207 -85.21 -40.66 -70.88
C ALA A 207 -85.26 -42.05 -71.52
N LEU A 208 -84.25 -42.89 -71.27
CA LEU A 208 -84.25 -44.30 -71.62
C LEU A 208 -85.31 -45.08 -70.86
N THR A 209 -85.65 -44.75 -69.61
CA THR A 209 -86.71 -45.33 -68.79
C THR A 209 -88.07 -44.93 -69.35
N LYS A 210 -88.21 -43.76 -69.98
CA LYS A 210 -89.40 -43.38 -70.75
C LYS A 210 -89.51 -44.11 -72.08
N VAL A 211 -88.38 -44.33 -72.77
CA VAL A 211 -88.33 -45.21 -73.95
C VAL A 211 -88.60 -46.66 -73.55
N ILE A 212 -88.13 -47.05 -72.36
CA ILE A 212 -88.37 -48.32 -71.73
C ILE A 212 -89.80 -48.36 -71.20
N ASP A 213 -90.49 -47.30 -70.76
CA ASP A 213 -91.93 -47.31 -70.41
C ASP A 213 -92.81 -47.61 -71.65
N VAL A 214 -92.34 -47.18 -72.83
CA VAL A 214 -92.91 -47.58 -74.12
C VAL A 214 -92.63 -49.07 -74.42
N ILE A 215 -91.61 -49.66 -73.80
CA ILE A 215 -91.22 -51.09 -73.84
C ILE A 215 -91.66 -51.88 -72.56
N ASP A 216 -92.06 -51.26 -71.46
CA ASP A 216 -92.41 -51.84 -70.13
C ASP A 216 -93.93 -51.90 -69.97
N LYS A 217 -94.67 -51.20 -70.84
CA LYS A 217 -95.94 -51.72 -71.36
C LYS A 217 -95.78 -53.09 -72.06
N LYS A 218 -94.56 -53.56 -72.28
CA LYS A 218 -94.21 -54.87 -72.86
C LYS A 218 -93.39 -55.77 -71.91
N ILE A 219 -92.86 -55.28 -70.79
CA ILE A 219 -92.00 -56.01 -69.83
C ILE A 219 -92.40 -55.64 -68.39
N SER A 220 -93.67 -55.83 -68.05
CA SER A 220 -94.19 -55.69 -66.68
C SER A 220 -93.79 -56.87 -65.76
N GLU A 221 -92.60 -57.44 -65.90
CA GLU A 221 -92.27 -58.77 -65.34
C GLU A 221 -91.05 -58.88 -64.41
N GLU A 222 -90.21 -57.86 -64.20
CA GLU A 222 -89.00 -58.06 -63.35
C GLU A 222 -88.89 -57.08 -62.17
N SER A 223 -89.88 -57.17 -61.28
CA SER A 223 -89.77 -56.77 -59.88
C SER A 223 -88.74 -57.63 -59.12
N ASN A 224 -88.08 -57.03 -58.11
CA ASN A 224 -87.51 -57.67 -56.90
C ASN A 224 -85.99 -57.76 -56.68
N ILE A 225 -85.16 -56.75 -56.97
CA ILE A 225 -83.81 -56.72 -56.35
C ILE A 225 -83.35 -55.28 -56.00
N ILE A 226 -84.05 -54.59 -55.08
CA ILE A 226 -83.52 -53.41 -54.37
C ILE A 226 -84.00 -53.46 -52.91
N GLU A 227 -83.63 -54.53 -52.21
CA GLU A 227 -83.81 -54.66 -50.75
C GLU A 227 -82.45 -54.79 -50.03
N LYS A 228 -81.35 -54.54 -50.75
CA LYS A 228 -79.99 -54.89 -50.29
C LYS A 228 -79.01 -53.73 -50.11
N SER A 229 -79.37 -52.50 -50.45
CA SER A 229 -78.46 -51.34 -50.38
C SER A 229 -78.68 -50.43 -49.16
N GLU A 230 -79.68 -50.69 -48.32
CA GLU A 230 -79.95 -49.91 -47.10
C GLU A 230 -79.02 -50.25 -45.91
N LYS A 231 -78.13 -51.23 -46.04
CA LYS A 231 -77.25 -51.68 -44.94
C LYS A 231 -75.82 -51.13 -44.94
N GLN A 232 -75.45 -50.26 -45.88
CA GLN A 232 -74.09 -49.69 -45.96
C GLN A 232 -73.96 -48.24 -45.46
N ILE A 233 -75.06 -47.55 -45.18
CA ILE A 233 -75.03 -46.15 -44.68
C ILE A 233 -74.84 -46.10 -43.15
N ASP A 234 -75.33 -47.11 -42.42
CA ASP A 234 -75.23 -47.22 -40.96
C ASP A 234 -73.77 -47.39 -40.44
N ALA A 235 -72.82 -47.69 -41.32
CA ALA A 235 -71.41 -47.92 -40.97
C ALA A 235 -70.54 -46.65 -41.05
N LEU A 236 -70.94 -45.63 -41.82
CA LEU A 236 -70.14 -44.41 -42.02
C LEU A 236 -70.49 -43.30 -41.02
N GLU A 237 -71.71 -43.29 -40.45
CA GLU A 237 -72.11 -42.37 -39.37
C GLU A 237 -71.39 -42.63 -38.03
N LYS A 238 -70.83 -43.84 -37.84
CA LYS A 238 -70.05 -44.21 -36.64
C LYS A 238 -68.57 -43.82 -36.68
N MET A 239 -68.03 -43.40 -37.82
CA MET A 239 -66.63 -42.91 -37.91
C MET A 239 -66.51 -41.40 -37.79
N ALA A 240 -67.55 -40.64 -38.16
CA ALA A 240 -67.54 -39.17 -38.04
C ALA A 240 -67.69 -38.67 -36.59
N SER A 241 -68.40 -39.41 -35.72
CA SER A 241 -68.62 -39.05 -34.31
C SER A 241 -67.39 -39.25 -33.39
N LYS A 242 -66.32 -39.92 -33.86
CA LYS A 242 -65.09 -40.09 -33.07
C LYS A 242 -64.01 -39.03 -33.29
N VAL A 243 -64.09 -38.23 -34.36
CA VAL A 243 -63.13 -37.15 -34.62
C VAL A 243 -63.60 -35.82 -34.02
N GLU A 244 -64.92 -35.65 -33.79
CA GLU A 244 -65.47 -34.47 -33.13
C GLU A 244 -65.35 -34.53 -31.59
N ASP A 245 -65.38 -35.73 -31.00
CA ASP A 245 -65.24 -35.95 -29.55
C ASP A 245 -63.78 -35.97 -29.05
N GLU A 246 -62.77 -36.12 -29.92
CA GLU A 246 -61.35 -35.90 -29.54
C GLU A 246 -60.88 -34.44 -29.74
N LEU A 247 -61.61 -33.62 -30.51
CA LEU A 247 -61.31 -32.19 -30.70
C LEU A 247 -61.95 -31.27 -29.64
N LYS A 248 -62.95 -31.75 -28.89
CA LYS A 248 -63.53 -31.03 -27.72
C LYS A 248 -62.86 -31.35 -26.37
N LYS A 249 -61.96 -32.33 -26.31
CA LYS A 249 -61.18 -32.68 -25.10
C LYS A 249 -59.70 -32.27 -25.13
N LYS A 250 -59.26 -31.54 -26.16
CA LYS A 250 -57.93 -30.92 -26.23
C LYS A 250 -57.97 -29.40 -26.48
N LYS A 251 -59.07 -28.74 -26.07
CA LYS A 251 -59.21 -27.29 -26.16
C LYS A 251 -59.74 -26.61 -24.89
N THR A 252 -59.92 -27.34 -23.79
CA THR A 252 -60.56 -26.79 -22.59
C THR A 252 -59.80 -27.00 -21.27
N ASP A 253 -58.65 -27.67 -21.25
CA ASP A 253 -57.89 -27.87 -19.98
C ASP A 253 -56.36 -27.66 -20.05
N ILE A 254 -55.77 -27.23 -21.17
CA ILE A 254 -54.30 -27.03 -21.27
C ILE A 254 -53.87 -25.70 -21.92
N VAL A 255 -54.80 -24.88 -22.44
CA VAL A 255 -54.43 -23.60 -23.13
C VAL A 255 -54.86 -22.34 -22.37
N THR A 256 -55.56 -22.47 -21.24
CA THR A 256 -56.07 -21.31 -20.47
C THR A 256 -55.61 -21.23 -19.00
N PRO A 257 -54.63 -22.04 -18.51
CA PRO A 257 -53.85 -21.63 -17.34
C PRO A 257 -52.33 -21.59 -17.58
N LEU A 258 -51.88 -21.42 -18.84
CA LEU A 258 -50.46 -21.18 -19.16
C LEU A 258 -50.17 -19.79 -19.76
N ILE A 259 -51.22 -18.97 -19.98
CA ILE A 259 -51.10 -17.55 -20.35
C ILE A 259 -51.38 -16.62 -19.15
N GLU A 260 -51.91 -17.15 -18.03
CA GLU A 260 -52.18 -16.38 -16.80
C GLU A 260 -51.08 -16.48 -15.73
N MET A 261 -49.97 -17.20 -16.00
CA MET A 261 -48.74 -17.15 -15.17
C MET A 261 -47.60 -16.32 -15.81
N SER A 262 -47.85 -15.67 -16.95
CA SER A 262 -46.90 -14.74 -17.57
C SER A 262 -46.96 -13.33 -16.93
N HIS A 263 -48.13 -12.93 -16.43
CA HIS A 263 -48.35 -11.58 -15.88
C HIS A 263 -48.20 -11.45 -14.35
N ALA A 264 -48.01 -12.54 -13.60
CA ALA A 264 -47.78 -12.49 -12.14
C ALA A 264 -46.32 -12.80 -11.72
N HIS A 265 -45.46 -13.25 -12.64
CA HIS A 265 -44.03 -13.46 -12.40
C HIS A 265 -43.12 -12.34 -12.92
N LYS A 266 -43.61 -11.46 -13.81
CA LYS A 266 -42.85 -10.30 -14.30
C LYS A 266 -42.85 -9.11 -13.32
N GLU A 267 -43.95 -8.89 -12.59
CA GLU A 267 -44.05 -7.80 -11.61
C GLU A 267 -43.35 -8.07 -10.27
N LYS A 268 -43.19 -9.35 -9.87
CA LYS A 268 -42.45 -9.70 -8.64
C LYS A 268 -40.94 -9.66 -8.82
N ILE A 269 -40.42 -9.85 -10.03
CA ILE A 269 -38.99 -9.75 -10.32
C ILE A 269 -38.55 -8.29 -10.45
N ILE A 270 -39.37 -7.41 -11.03
CA ILE A 270 -39.06 -5.98 -11.18
C ILE A 270 -39.14 -5.24 -9.82
N LYS A 271 -40.12 -5.56 -8.95
CA LYS A 271 -40.21 -4.95 -7.61
C LYS A 271 -39.12 -5.41 -6.64
N ILE A 272 -38.59 -6.63 -6.78
CA ILE A 272 -37.45 -7.10 -5.99
C ILE A 272 -36.13 -6.53 -6.56
N GLN A 273 -36.05 -6.27 -7.87
CA GLN A 273 -34.89 -5.61 -8.47
C GLN A 273 -34.78 -4.12 -8.10
N ASP A 274 -35.89 -3.37 -8.02
CA ASP A 274 -35.85 -1.94 -7.67
C ASP A 274 -35.62 -1.69 -6.17
N ASP A 275 -36.17 -2.51 -5.27
CA ASP A 275 -35.95 -2.37 -3.81
C ASP A 275 -34.52 -2.81 -3.39
N ILE A 276 -33.91 -3.71 -4.17
CA ILE A 276 -32.49 -4.09 -4.06
C ILE A 276 -31.59 -3.06 -4.75
N LEU A 277 -31.96 -2.50 -5.91
CA LEU A 277 -31.18 -1.45 -6.60
C LEU A 277 -31.20 -0.11 -5.85
N GLU A 278 -32.28 0.22 -5.14
CA GLU A 278 -32.36 1.45 -4.31
C GLU A 278 -31.61 1.28 -2.98
N LYS A 279 -31.65 0.09 -2.36
CA LYS A 279 -30.75 -0.28 -1.23
C LYS A 279 -29.27 -0.40 -1.65
N ILE A 280 -28.98 -0.82 -2.88
CA ILE A 280 -27.61 -0.87 -3.42
C ILE A 280 -27.14 0.52 -3.83
N LYS A 281 -27.99 1.40 -4.37
CA LYS A 281 -27.60 2.78 -4.71
C LYS A 281 -27.38 3.65 -3.48
N SER A 282 -28.25 3.56 -2.46
CA SER A 282 -28.02 4.24 -1.16
C SER A 282 -26.79 3.69 -0.43
N ARG A 283 -26.58 2.35 -0.43
CA ARG A 283 -25.31 1.79 0.07
C ARG A 283 -24.10 2.14 -0.79
N LYS A 284 -24.24 2.33 -2.11
CA LYS A 284 -23.12 2.68 -3.01
C LYS A 284 -22.67 4.14 -2.83
N SER A 285 -23.59 5.07 -2.56
CA SER A 285 -23.22 6.44 -2.19
C SER A 285 -22.58 6.50 -0.80
N ASP A 286 -23.07 5.72 0.16
CA ASP A 286 -22.47 5.63 1.49
C ASP A 286 -21.08 4.95 1.45
N ILE A 287 -20.90 3.95 0.57
CA ILE A 287 -19.62 3.26 0.35
C ILE A 287 -18.62 4.13 -0.44
N GLU A 288 -19.04 4.97 -1.38
CA GLU A 288 -18.14 5.91 -2.08
C GLU A 288 -17.64 7.01 -1.14
N ILE A 289 -18.48 7.51 -0.25
CA ILE A 289 -18.09 8.46 0.81
C ILE A 289 -17.10 7.76 1.76
N LEU A 290 -17.42 6.57 2.26
CA LEU A 290 -16.53 5.77 3.12
C LEU A 290 -15.22 5.34 2.42
N SER A 291 -15.21 5.14 1.10
CA SER A 291 -14.00 4.81 0.33
C SER A 291 -13.07 6.03 0.16
N SER A 292 -13.65 7.22 0.00
CA SER A 292 -12.89 8.47 -0.04
C SER A 292 -12.35 8.87 1.34
N GLU A 293 -13.18 8.74 2.38
CA GLU A 293 -12.80 8.96 3.78
C GLU A 293 -11.80 7.90 4.25
N GLY A 294 -11.95 6.64 3.85
CA GLY A 294 -11.02 5.55 4.13
C GLY A 294 -9.66 5.73 3.47
N LYS A 295 -9.61 6.26 2.23
CA LYS A 295 -8.34 6.62 1.56
C LYS A 295 -7.67 7.83 2.21
N GLU A 296 -8.44 8.82 2.66
CA GLU A 296 -7.90 9.98 3.36
C GLU A 296 -7.41 9.61 4.78
N ALA A 297 -8.15 8.75 5.48
CA ALA A 297 -7.74 8.15 6.74
C ALA A 297 -6.46 7.33 6.55
N ALA A 298 -6.39 6.42 5.56
CA ALA A 298 -5.20 5.64 5.27
C ALA A 298 -3.95 6.52 5.02
N ARG A 299 -4.10 7.63 4.28
CA ARG A 299 -3.01 8.61 4.07
C ARG A 299 -2.62 9.34 5.35
N LYS A 300 -3.59 9.74 6.18
CA LYS A 300 -3.33 10.35 7.50
C LYS A 300 -2.59 9.36 8.41
N PHE A 301 -2.95 8.08 8.35
CA PHE A 301 -2.27 6.99 9.04
C PHE A 301 -0.84 6.76 8.57
N GLU A 302 -0.61 6.70 7.26
CA GLU A 302 0.72 6.52 6.69
C GLU A 302 1.65 7.71 7.02
N ASN A 303 1.12 8.92 6.97
CA ASN A 303 1.80 10.13 7.43
C ASN A 303 2.08 10.10 8.95
N PHE A 304 1.16 9.57 9.75
CA PHE A 304 1.36 9.41 11.19
C PHE A 304 2.47 8.38 11.51
N PHE A 305 2.46 7.23 10.86
CA PHE A 305 3.46 6.17 11.07
C PHE A 305 4.87 6.58 10.60
N SER A 306 4.97 7.27 9.47
CA SER A 306 6.25 7.81 9.00
C SER A 306 6.80 8.88 9.95
N LYS A 307 5.94 9.79 10.44
CA LYS A 307 6.31 10.76 11.48
C LYS A 307 6.70 10.08 12.79
N LYS A 308 5.96 9.07 13.25
CA LYS A 308 6.25 8.27 14.45
C LYS A 308 7.62 7.58 14.34
N SER A 309 7.91 6.94 13.21
CA SER A 309 9.21 6.31 12.97
C SER A 309 10.36 7.33 13.03
N ARG A 310 10.13 8.55 12.52
CA ARG A 310 11.11 9.64 12.59
C ARG A 310 11.32 10.14 14.02
N ILE A 311 10.25 10.25 14.80
CA ILE A 311 10.31 10.63 16.22
C ILE A 311 11.01 9.54 17.05
N ASP A 312 10.70 8.26 16.84
CA ASP A 312 11.36 7.13 17.52
C ASP A 312 12.88 7.09 17.20
N LYS A 313 13.27 7.37 15.95
CA LYS A 313 14.69 7.49 15.58
C LYS A 313 15.39 8.63 16.31
N LEU A 314 14.76 9.81 16.39
CA LEU A 314 15.31 10.97 17.11
C LEU A 314 15.42 10.70 18.61
N PHE A 315 14.45 10.00 19.22
CA PHE A 315 14.55 9.58 20.62
C PHE A 315 15.78 8.70 20.87
N ASN A 316 15.99 7.69 20.04
CA ASN A 316 17.14 6.78 20.18
C ASN A 316 18.47 7.50 19.95
N GLU A 317 18.53 8.41 18.98
CA GLU A 317 19.72 9.20 18.69
C GLU A 317 20.08 10.13 19.86
N ILE A 318 19.08 10.80 20.45
CA ILE A 318 19.27 11.67 21.61
C ILE A 318 19.71 10.86 22.84
N GLU A 319 19.17 9.65 23.05
CA GLU A 319 19.60 8.77 24.14
C GLU A 319 21.04 8.28 23.99
N SER A 320 21.43 7.89 22.78
CA SER A 320 22.82 7.50 22.49
C SER A 320 23.77 8.68 22.72
N ASN A 321 23.46 9.83 22.12
CA ASN A 321 24.28 11.04 22.25
C ASN A 321 24.40 11.49 23.72
N LYS A 322 23.33 11.37 24.52
CA LYS A 322 23.34 11.64 25.96
C LYS A 322 24.29 10.70 26.70
N ALA A 323 24.22 9.39 26.45
CA ALA A 323 25.07 8.40 27.10
C ALA A 323 26.56 8.64 26.76
N ASP A 324 26.85 8.95 25.50
CA ASP A 324 28.20 9.23 25.02
C ASP A 324 28.75 10.52 25.66
N LEU A 325 27.98 11.61 25.63
CA LEU A 325 28.36 12.90 26.23
C LEU A 325 28.64 12.76 27.73
N LYS A 326 27.82 12.00 28.45
CA LYS A 326 28.01 11.77 29.88
C LYS A 326 29.31 11.01 30.15
N THR A 327 29.57 9.95 29.39
CA THR A 327 30.81 9.16 29.48
C THR A 327 32.03 10.02 29.20
N GLU A 328 32.00 10.81 28.12
CA GLU A 328 33.11 11.69 27.72
C GLU A 328 33.37 12.80 28.76
N MET A 329 32.33 13.40 29.35
CA MET A 329 32.48 14.39 30.41
C MET A 329 33.04 13.77 31.71
N GLU A 330 32.61 12.56 32.08
CA GLU A 330 33.16 11.83 33.24
C GLU A 330 34.64 11.46 33.02
N GLU A 331 35.02 11.07 31.81
CA GLU A 331 36.41 10.83 31.43
C GLU A 331 37.25 12.10 31.49
N LEU A 332 36.72 13.25 31.05
CA LEU A 332 37.39 14.54 31.17
C LEU A 332 37.64 14.91 32.63
N ILE A 333 36.66 14.70 33.51
CA ILE A 333 36.82 14.94 34.95
C ILE A 333 37.84 13.97 35.55
N LYS A 334 37.78 12.68 35.22
CA LYS A 334 38.76 11.67 35.70
C LYS A 334 40.17 12.01 35.25
N THR A 335 40.34 12.36 33.98
CA THR A 335 41.63 12.76 33.39
C THR A 335 42.14 14.04 34.06
N ALA A 336 41.29 15.06 34.20
CA ALA A 336 41.63 16.30 34.90
C ALA A 336 42.04 16.05 36.36
N ARG A 337 41.34 15.18 37.09
CA ARG A 337 41.63 14.84 38.49
C ARG A 337 42.91 14.01 38.64
N ALA A 338 43.17 13.06 37.73
CA ALA A 338 44.35 12.20 37.74
C ALA A 338 45.68 12.96 37.53
N PHE A 339 45.65 14.18 36.98
CA PHE A 339 46.83 15.05 36.92
C PHE A 339 47.23 15.54 38.31
N ASN A 340 48.19 14.88 38.94
CA ASN A 340 48.84 15.34 40.16
C ASN A 340 50.04 16.26 39.87
N VAL A 341 50.34 17.11 40.85
CA VAL A 341 51.25 18.27 40.87
C VAL A 341 52.72 17.97 40.51
N ALA A 342 53.08 16.72 40.19
CA ALA A 342 54.46 16.28 39.94
C ALA A 342 54.92 16.40 38.47
N LEU A 343 54.11 16.97 37.57
CA LEU A 343 54.47 17.18 36.17
C LEU A 343 55.18 18.52 35.97
N SER A 344 56.12 18.57 35.03
CA SER A 344 56.79 19.83 34.68
C SER A 344 55.74 20.86 34.17
N ALA A 345 56.01 22.15 34.35
CA ALA A 345 55.10 23.22 33.92
C ALA A 345 54.78 23.15 32.41
N THR A 346 55.72 22.65 31.61
CA THR A 346 55.57 22.45 30.16
C THR A 346 54.62 21.30 29.83
N ASP A 347 54.73 20.18 30.55
CA ASP A 347 53.84 19.02 30.37
C ASP A 347 52.41 19.36 30.81
N MET A 348 52.28 20.14 31.89
CA MET A 348 50.98 20.59 32.40
C MET A 348 50.25 21.50 31.40
N LYS A 349 50.97 22.40 30.71
CA LYS A 349 50.41 23.25 29.64
C LYS A 349 49.85 22.42 28.49
N LYS A 350 50.60 21.42 28.02
CA LYS A 350 50.20 20.54 26.91
C LYS A 350 48.95 19.73 27.27
N HIS A 351 48.93 19.14 28.47
CA HIS A 351 47.78 18.38 28.94
C HIS A 351 46.51 19.23 29.13
N ILE A 352 46.63 20.47 29.61
CA ILE A 352 45.49 21.39 29.70
C ILE A 352 44.97 21.77 28.31
N GLN A 353 45.86 21.97 27.32
CA GLN A 353 45.44 22.21 25.94
C GLN A 353 44.71 21.01 25.34
N ASP A 354 45.18 19.78 25.60
CA ASP A 354 44.52 18.56 25.14
C ASP A 354 43.13 18.40 25.78
N LEU A 355 42.99 18.68 27.08
CA LEU A 355 41.70 18.69 27.78
C LEU A 355 40.73 19.73 27.20
N LEU A 356 41.22 20.94 26.89
CA LEU A 356 40.42 22.00 26.27
C LEU A 356 39.96 21.62 24.86
N LYS A 357 40.83 20.97 24.08
CA LYS A 357 40.47 20.48 22.74
C LYS A 357 39.38 19.42 22.82
N LYS A 358 39.54 18.41 23.68
CA LYS A 358 38.52 17.37 23.90
C LYS A 358 37.20 17.95 24.41
N TYR A 359 37.26 18.92 25.33
CA TYR A 359 36.07 19.64 25.79
C TYR A 359 35.37 20.41 24.66
N GLY A 360 36.13 21.01 23.74
CA GLY A 360 35.57 21.66 22.55
C GLY A 360 34.79 20.70 21.65
N ASP A 361 35.25 19.46 21.50
CA ASP A 361 34.54 18.44 20.72
C ASP A 361 33.26 17.95 21.44
N VAL A 362 33.31 17.82 22.77
CA VAL A 362 32.12 17.54 23.61
C VAL A 362 31.08 18.65 23.48
N GLU A 363 31.49 19.93 23.48
CA GLU A 363 30.54 21.04 23.34
C GLU A 363 29.88 21.06 21.95
N LYS A 364 30.60 20.70 20.88
CA LYS A 364 29.99 20.55 19.54
C LYS A 364 28.92 19.44 19.53
N LYS A 365 29.23 18.27 20.09
CA LYS A 365 28.27 17.16 20.19
C LYS A 365 27.03 17.54 20.99
N LYS A 366 27.20 18.34 22.05
CA LYS A 366 26.10 18.88 22.85
C LYS A 366 25.22 19.85 22.06
N VAL A 367 25.79 20.70 21.20
CA VAL A 367 25.02 21.56 20.28
C VAL A 367 24.20 20.69 19.31
N THR A 368 24.80 19.67 18.71
CA THR A 368 24.09 18.73 17.83
C THR A 368 22.94 18.01 18.55
N MET A 369 23.16 17.58 19.80
CA MET A 369 22.10 16.98 20.62
C MET A 369 20.95 17.97 20.86
N ARG A 370 21.27 19.24 21.14
CA ARG A 370 20.26 20.29 21.32
C ARG A 370 19.46 20.54 20.04
N ASP A 371 20.12 20.61 18.89
CA ASP A 371 19.45 20.77 17.59
C ASP A 371 18.49 19.59 17.33
N SER A 372 18.90 18.36 17.65
CA SER A 372 18.02 17.18 17.56
C SER A 372 16.84 17.24 18.54
N MET A 373 17.03 17.77 19.75
CA MET A 373 15.94 18.02 20.71
C MET A 373 14.96 19.08 20.19
N ASP A 374 15.46 20.20 19.63
CA ASP A 374 14.63 21.26 19.07
C ASP A 374 13.83 20.77 17.85
N ASN A 375 14.45 19.95 17.01
CA ASN A 375 13.77 19.27 15.90
C ASN A 375 12.65 18.35 16.39
N LEU A 376 12.89 17.59 17.46
CA LEU A 376 11.89 16.71 18.07
C LEU A 376 10.71 17.54 18.65
N VAL A 377 10.99 18.64 19.34
CA VAL A 377 9.96 19.57 19.83
C VAL A 377 9.17 20.19 18.67
N GLY A 378 9.83 20.56 17.58
CA GLY A 378 9.16 21.09 16.38
C GLY A 378 8.22 20.07 15.72
N LEU A 379 8.62 18.80 15.66
CA LEU A 379 7.77 17.72 15.13
C LEU A 379 6.56 17.43 16.02
N LEU A 380 6.68 17.62 17.34
CA LEU A 380 5.59 17.44 18.30
C LEU A 380 4.64 18.64 18.35
N LYS A 381 5.12 19.87 18.13
CA LYS A 381 4.29 21.09 18.11
C LYS A 381 3.48 21.29 16.83
N ASN A 382 3.93 20.72 15.71
CA ASN A 382 3.21 20.74 14.43
C ASN A 382 2.18 19.60 14.32
N GLN A 383 1.63 19.16 15.45
CA GLN A 383 0.50 18.23 15.53
C GLN A 383 -0.83 18.95 15.38
#